data_AF-A0A962WA27-F1
#
_entry.id   AF-A0A962WA27-F1
#
_cell.length_a   1.000
_cell.length_b   1.000
_cell.length_c   1.000
_cell.angle_alpha   90.00
_cell.angle_beta   90.00
_cell.angle_gamma   90.00
#
_symmetry.space_group_name_H-M   'P 1'
#
loop_
_entity.id
_entity.type
_entity.pdbx_description
1 polymer ?
#
loop_
_entity_poly.entity_id
_entity_poly.type
_entity_poly.pdbx_seq_one_letter_code
_entity_poly.pdbx_strand_id
1 'polypeptide(L)' 'MTGSGEQVLVVGPSWVGDMVMSQVLYRRLQETRPGLSIDVLAPAWSEPLLARMPEVRRAIPMP' A
#
# COMPACT_ATOMS: atom_id res chain seq x y z
N MET A 1 -9.00 -23.90 -8.33
CA MET A 1 -8.59 -22.85 -9.29
C MET A 1 -8.53 -21.53 -8.55
N THR A 2 -7.40 -21.19 -7.95
CA THR A 2 -7.19 -19.88 -7.33
C THR A 2 -7.04 -18.86 -8.46
N GLY A 3 -8.09 -18.08 -8.73
CA GLY A 3 -7.96 -16.93 -9.62
C GLY A 3 -6.85 -16.04 -9.06
N SER A 4 -5.80 -15.80 -9.84
CA SER A 4 -4.72 -14.91 -9.42
C SER A 4 -5.30 -13.51 -9.33
N GLY A 5 -5.73 -13.10 -8.13
CA GLY A 5 -6.10 -11.71 -7.87
C GLY A 5 -4.93 -10.82 -8.26
N GLU A 6 -5.23 -9.67 -8.85
CA GLU A 6 -4.22 -8.70 -9.26
C GLU A 6 -3.43 -8.24 -8.03
N GLN A 7 -2.11 -8.13 -8.15
CA GLN A 7 -1.23 -7.72 -7.05
C GLN A 7 -0.31 -6.61 -7.53
N VAL A 8 -0.09 -5.61 -6.67
CA VAL A 8 0.84 -4.52 -6.91
C VAL A 8 1.74 -4.31 -5.70
N LEU A 9 3.01 -4.03 -5.97
CA LEU A 9 3.96 -3.53 -4.99
C LEU A 9 4.17 -2.03 -5.25
N VAL A 10 3.90 -1.21 -4.25
CA VAL A 10 4.20 0.21 -4.26
C VAL A 10 5.49 0.46 -3.49
N VAL A 11 6.44 1.16 -4.11
CA VAL A 11 7.60 1.70 -3.39
C VAL A 11 7.16 3.03 -2.78
N GLY A 12 6.99 3.03 -1.46
CA GLY A 12 6.48 4.15 -0.69
C GLY A 12 7.55 5.24 -0.46
N PRO A 13 7.12 6.50 -0.29
CA PRO A 13 8.03 7.62 -0.02
C PRO A 13 8.64 7.52 1.38
N SER A 14 9.73 8.25 1.62
CA SER A 14 10.45 8.24 2.91
C SER A 14 10.16 9.46 3.80
N TRP A 15 9.09 10.20 3.52
CA TRP A 15 8.65 11.35 4.33
C TRP A 15 7.19 11.18 4.79
N VAL A 16 6.88 11.63 6.00
CA VAL A 16 5.59 11.37 6.66
C VAL A 16 4.42 11.91 5.85
N GLY A 17 4.45 13.17 5.41
CA GLY A 17 3.32 13.74 4.69
C GLY A 17 3.13 13.11 3.31
N ASP A 18 4.21 12.74 2.61
CA ASP A 18 4.10 12.04 1.32
C ASP A 18 3.47 10.66 1.50
N MET A 19 3.80 9.95 2.59
CA MET A 19 3.18 8.66 2.93
C MET A 19 1.70 8.82 3.26
N VAL A 20 1.30 9.91 3.92
CA VAL A 20 -0.13 10.21 4.11
C VAL A 20 -0.81 10.47 2.76
N MET A 21 -0.16 11.22 1.86
CA MET A 21 -0.69 11.52 0.53
C MET A 21 -0.80 10.29 -0.37
N SER A 22 0.05 9.27 -0.20
CA SER A 22 -0.02 8.03 -1.00
C SER A 22 -1.31 7.23 -0.77
N GLN A 23 -2.03 7.46 0.33
CA GLN A 23 -3.33 6.81 0.54
C GLN A 23 -4.35 7.16 -0.55
N VAL A 24 -4.25 8.36 -1.13
CA VAL A 24 -5.12 8.77 -2.25
C VAL A 24 -4.93 7.83 -3.45
N LEU A 25 -3.70 7.42 -3.73
CA LEU A 25 -3.40 6.44 -4.77
C LEU A 25 -4.00 5.07 -4.43
N TYR A 26 -3.86 4.60 -3.19
CA TYR A 26 -4.35 3.28 -2.78
C TYR A 26 -5.88 3.18 -2.91
N ARG A 27 -6.60 4.23 -2.49
CA ARG A 27 -8.05 4.33 -2.69
C ARG A 27 -8.42 4.28 -4.15
N ARG A 28 -7.74 5.08 -4.97
CA ARG A 28 -8.04 5.13 -6.41
C ARG A 28 -7.80 3.79 -7.10
N LEU A 29 -6.78 3.05 -6.68
CA LEU A 29 -6.49 1.72 -7.19
C LEU A 29 -7.58 0.72 -6.81
N GLN A 30 -8.06 0.72 -5.56
CA GLN A 30 -9.17 -0.14 -5.12
C GLN A 30 -10.49 0.18 -5.86
N GLU A 31 -10.78 1.46 -6.11
CA GLU A 31 -11.96 1.89 -6.87
C GLU A 31 -11.93 1.42 -8.34
N THR A 32 -10.75 1.48 -8.96
CA THR A 32 -10.59 1.20 -10.40
C THR A 32 -10.27 -0.26 -10.70
N ARG A 33 -9.76 -1.00 -9.70
CA ARG A 33 -9.37 -2.41 -9.80
C ARG A 33 -9.89 -3.19 -8.58
N PRO A 34 -11.18 -3.54 -8.57
CA PRO A 34 -11.78 -4.28 -7.46
C PRO A 34 -11.05 -5.60 -7.20
N GLY A 35 -10.62 -5.81 -5.95
CA GLY A 35 -9.91 -7.02 -5.53
C GLY A 35 -8.38 -6.96 -5.69
N LEU A 36 -7.83 -5.80 -6.10
CA LEU A 36 -6.38 -5.57 -6.13
C LEU A 36 -5.79 -5.68 -4.72
N SER A 37 -4.71 -6.46 -4.56
CA SER A 37 -3.90 -6.47 -3.35
C SER A 37 -2.73 -5.50 -3.46
N ILE A 38 -2.55 -4.63 -2.47
CA ILE A 38 -1.50 -3.61 -2.44
C ILE A 38 -0.51 -3.92 -1.31
N ASP A 39 0.73 -4.21 -1.68
CA ASP A 39 1.84 -4.23 -0.73
C ASP A 39 2.65 -2.94 -0.85
N VAL A 40 3.21 -2.44 0.25
CA VAL A 40 3.98 -1.19 0.27
C VAL A 40 5.37 -1.44 0.85
N LEU A 41 6.41 -1.25 0.05
CA LEU A 41 7.81 -1.21 0.50
C LEU A 41 8.12 0.20 1.02
N ALA A 42 8.41 0.36 2.31
CA ALA A 42 8.61 1.67 2.93
C ALA A 42 9.51 1.60 4.17
N PRO A 43 10.02 2.74 4.70
CA PRO A 43 10.79 2.74 5.94
C PRO A 43 10.01 2.11 7.11
N ALA A 44 10.69 1.41 8.01
CA ALA A 44 10.04 0.72 9.15
C ALA A 44 9.17 1.65 10.02
N TRP A 45 9.53 2.92 10.17
CA TRP A 45 8.72 3.90 10.92
C TRP A 45 7.32 4.11 10.35
N SER A 46 7.12 3.81 9.06
CA SER A 46 5.84 4.01 8.37
C SER A 46 4.84 2.87 8.58
N GLU A 47 5.28 1.72 9.11
CA GLU A 47 4.42 0.55 9.34
C GLU A 47 3.18 0.86 10.20
N PRO A 48 3.27 1.59 11.34
CA PRO A 48 2.09 1.95 12.14
C PRO A 48 1.10 2.89 11.42
N LEU A 49 1.57 3.64 10.43
CA LEU A 49 0.76 4.50 9.58
C LEU A 49 0.07 3.68 8.48
N LEU A 50 0.82 2.83 7.77
CA LEU A 50 0.30 1.94 6.74
C LEU A 50 -0.70 0.92 7.31
N ALA A 51 -0.51 0.45 8.55
CA ALA A 51 -1.45 -0.42 9.25
C ALA A 51 -2.83 0.23 9.50
N ARG A 52 -2.95 1.56 9.37
CA ARG A 52 -4.22 2.30 9.47
C ARG A 52 -4.88 2.55 8.11
N MET A 53 -4.26 2.11 7.01
CA MET A 53 -4.79 2.26 5.66
C MET A 53 -5.43 0.92 5.23
N PRO A 54 -6.78 0.81 5.21
CA PRO A 54 -7.45 -0.45 4.88
C PRO A 54 -7.18 -0.93 3.45
N GLU A 55 -6.70 -0.04 2.58
CA GLU A 55 -6.34 -0.35 1.21
C GLU A 55 -5.02 -1.14 1.10
N VAL A 56 -4.19 -1.13 2.14
CA VAL A 56 -2.86 -1.76 2.18
C VAL A 56 -2.96 -3.16 2.82
N ARG A 57 -2.54 -4.18 2.08
CA ARG A 57 -2.48 -5.57 2.55
C ARG A 57 -1.31 -5.79 3.50
N ARG A 58 -0.13 -5.28 3.13
CA ARG A 58 1.11 -5.51 3.88
C ARG A 58 2.10 -4.36 3.69
N ALA A 59 2.68 -3.91 4.79
CA ALA A 59 3.88 -3.09 4.78
C ALA A 59 5.13 -3.99 4.76
N ILE A 60 6.10 -3.66 3.92
CA ILE A 60 7.38 -4.34 3.79
C ILE A 60 8.45 -3.33 4.19
N PRO A 61 9.20 -3.58 5.28
CA PRO A 61 10.26 -2.66 5.68
C PRO A 61 11.37 -2.64 4.63
N MET A 62 11.82 -1.44 4.26
CA MET A 62 13.04 -1.27 3.48
C MET A 62 14.26 -1.70 4.30
N PRO A 63 15.27 -2.31 3.66
CA PRO A 63 16.54 -2.67 4.30
C PRO A 63 17.36 -1.46 4.73
#